data_AF-A0A7L4G1E2-F1
#
_entry.id   AF-A0A7L4G1E2-F1
#
_cell.length_a   1.000
_cell.length_b   1.000
_cell.length_c   1.000
_cell.angle_alpha   90.00
_cell.angle_beta   90.00
_cell.angle_gamma   90.00
#
_symmetry.space_group_name_H-M   'P 1'
#
loop_
_entity.id
_entity.type
_entity.pdbx_description
1 polymer ?
#
loop_
_entity_poly.entity_id
_entity_poly.type
_entity_poly.pdbx_seq_one_letter_code
_entity_poly.pdbx_strand_id
1 'polypeptide(L)'
;GMERRRAPAANRQYRQRRFWDALYRREGAEPREWLGGLSRFLPQLEAELRPGDRILVLGCGNSALSHDLHELGYTDVTSIDFSPACIAAMRARYAHCPGLCWAVMDIRALAFPDAAFDVVLEKGTLDVLMVEETDPWDISPQAVTAMHRVLAEVSRVLRPGGCFISITFAQPHFRKPHYAQEAFGWSLRHVTCGDGDTGAFHYFLYIMRKGQPLDPRDLALGCRLHQPPPPPAPPPAPAPPDDDEDYLLAIQL
;
A
#
# COMPACT_ATOMS: atom_id res chain seq x y z
N GLY A 1 13.74 24.52 -15.45
CA GLY A 1 13.52 24.76 -14.02
C GLY A 1 12.36 23.92 -13.56
N MET A 2 12.62 22.85 -12.82
CA MET A 2 11.57 21.95 -12.32
C MET A 2 11.01 22.58 -11.05
N GLU A 3 9.82 23.18 -11.12
CA GLU A 3 9.08 23.54 -9.90
C GLU A 3 9.04 22.30 -9.00
N ARG A 4 9.59 22.41 -7.79
CA ARG A 4 9.46 21.36 -6.78
C ARG A 4 7.97 21.16 -6.53
N ARG A 5 7.39 20.11 -7.10
CA ARG A 5 5.96 19.80 -6.98
C ARG A 5 5.66 19.60 -5.50
N ARG A 6 4.92 20.54 -4.89
CA ARG A 6 4.67 20.58 -3.45
C ARG A 6 3.75 19.45 -3.00
N ALA A 7 4.14 18.78 -1.90
CA ALA A 7 3.22 17.97 -1.10
C ALA A 7 2.08 18.85 -0.55
N PRO A 8 0.89 18.28 -0.25
CA PRO A 8 -0.19 18.99 0.43
C PRO A 8 0.29 19.57 1.77
N ALA A 9 -0.40 20.61 2.23
CA ALA A 9 -0.10 21.27 3.50
C ALA A 9 -0.40 20.37 4.72
N ALA A 10 -1.25 19.35 4.57
CA ALA A 10 -1.54 18.37 5.61
C ALA A 10 -1.87 16.99 5.03
N ASN A 11 -1.35 15.93 5.65
CA ASN A 11 -1.53 14.54 5.20
C ASN A 11 -3.00 14.11 5.07
N ARG A 12 -3.89 14.62 5.93
CA ARG A 12 -5.35 14.38 5.83
C ARG A 12 -5.96 14.74 4.46
N GLN A 13 -5.32 15.62 3.69
CA GLN A 13 -5.81 15.98 2.35
C GLN A 13 -5.76 14.78 1.40
N TYR A 14 -4.86 13.82 1.61
CA TYR A 14 -4.80 12.61 0.78
C TYR A 14 -6.05 11.74 0.90
N ARG A 15 -6.84 11.80 1.98
CA ARG A 15 -8.13 11.08 2.04
C ARG A 15 -9.24 11.71 1.20
N GLN A 16 -9.06 12.95 0.77
CA GLN A 16 -10.13 13.74 0.20
C GLN A 16 -10.17 13.57 -1.31
N ARG A 17 -11.28 13.04 -1.84
CA ARG A 17 -11.51 12.92 -3.29
C ARG A 17 -11.25 14.22 -4.04
N ARG A 18 -11.71 15.34 -3.49
CA ARG A 18 -11.50 16.69 -4.07
C ARG A 18 -10.03 17.06 -4.25
N PHE A 19 -9.14 16.59 -3.37
CA PHE A 19 -7.71 16.87 -3.46
C PHE A 19 -7.13 16.17 -4.69
N TRP A 20 -7.41 14.87 -4.84
CA TRP A 20 -6.96 14.07 -5.97
C TRP A 20 -7.57 14.53 -7.29
N ASP A 21 -8.87 14.81 -7.34
CA ASP A 21 -9.52 15.32 -8.56
C ASP A 21 -8.92 16.66 -9.02
N ALA A 22 -8.58 17.56 -8.07
CA ALA A 22 -7.93 18.82 -8.39
C ALA A 22 -6.47 18.61 -8.85
N LEU A 23 -5.76 17.66 -8.21
CA LEU A 23 -4.41 17.28 -8.59
C LEU A 23 -4.36 16.74 -10.01
N TYR A 24 -5.22 15.77 -10.34
CA TYR A 24 -5.27 15.15 -11.67
C TYR A 24 -5.77 16.11 -12.75
N ARG A 25 -6.69 17.03 -12.44
CA ARG A 25 -7.06 18.11 -13.39
C ARG A 25 -5.91 19.04 -13.72
N ARG A 26 -5.00 19.28 -12.77
CA ARG A 26 -3.82 20.13 -12.96
C ARG A 26 -2.68 19.39 -13.67
N GLU A 27 -2.40 18.16 -13.26
CA GLU A 27 -1.25 17.38 -13.72
C GLU A 27 -1.56 16.55 -14.98
N GLY A 28 -2.82 16.34 -15.30
CA GLY A 28 -3.25 15.54 -16.44
C GLY A 28 -2.75 14.11 -16.34
N ALA A 29 -2.36 13.54 -17.49
CA ALA A 29 -1.84 12.18 -17.59
C ALA A 29 -0.32 12.08 -17.47
N GLU A 30 0.38 13.17 -17.11
CA GLU A 30 1.84 13.12 -16.94
C GLU A 30 2.21 12.19 -15.77
N PRO A 31 3.07 11.18 -15.97
CA PRO A 31 3.32 10.18 -14.95
C PRO A 31 3.85 10.77 -13.65
N ARG A 32 3.31 10.28 -12.52
CA ARG A 32 3.82 10.59 -11.19
C ARG A 32 3.93 9.34 -10.35
N GLU A 33 5.13 9.11 -9.82
CA GLU A 33 5.43 7.99 -8.94
C GLU A 33 5.56 8.45 -7.49
N TRP A 34 4.75 7.89 -6.60
CA TRP A 34 4.77 8.22 -5.17
C TRP A 34 5.78 7.40 -4.38
N LEU A 35 6.02 6.14 -4.77
CA LEU A 35 6.95 5.21 -4.11
C LEU A 35 8.18 4.86 -4.98
N GLY A 36 8.35 5.55 -6.11
CA GLY A 36 9.29 5.17 -7.16
C GLY A 36 8.63 4.35 -8.28
N GLY A 37 9.30 4.33 -9.43
CA GLY A 37 8.84 3.60 -10.62
C GLY A 37 9.04 2.08 -10.52
N LEU A 38 8.52 1.34 -11.50
CA LEU A 38 8.50 -0.13 -11.51
C LEU A 38 9.89 -0.75 -11.31
N SER A 39 10.94 -0.18 -11.90
CA SER A 39 12.32 -0.72 -11.84
C SER A 39 12.83 -1.01 -10.43
N ARG A 40 12.37 -0.26 -9.42
CA ARG A 40 12.75 -0.45 -8.01
C ARG A 40 12.19 -1.75 -7.40
N PHE A 41 11.07 -2.23 -7.94
CA PHE A 41 10.32 -3.38 -7.43
C PHE A 41 10.33 -4.57 -8.39
N LEU A 42 10.82 -4.35 -9.61
CA LEU A 42 10.73 -5.29 -10.72
C LEU A 42 11.32 -6.67 -10.38
N PRO A 43 12.51 -6.80 -9.78
CA PRO A 43 13.09 -8.12 -9.49
C PRO A 43 12.20 -8.98 -8.57
N GLN A 44 11.52 -8.35 -7.61
CA GLN A 44 10.62 -9.04 -6.69
C GLN A 44 9.24 -9.24 -7.29
N LEU A 45 8.78 -8.32 -8.15
CA LEU A 45 7.48 -8.39 -8.80
C LEU A 45 7.44 -9.47 -9.89
N GLU A 46 8.46 -9.54 -10.75
CA GLU A 46 8.54 -10.51 -11.84
C GLU A 46 8.48 -11.97 -11.35
N ALA A 47 9.01 -12.24 -10.16
CA ALA A 47 8.95 -13.56 -9.53
C ALA A 47 7.50 -14.02 -9.20
N GLU A 48 6.57 -13.08 -9.09
CA GLU A 48 5.17 -13.34 -8.75
C GLU A 48 4.22 -13.29 -9.95
N LEU A 49 4.66 -12.74 -11.08
CA LEU A 49 3.84 -12.53 -12.26
C LEU A 49 4.13 -13.56 -13.36
N ARG A 50 3.11 -13.91 -14.12
CA ARG A 50 3.20 -14.82 -15.28
C ARG A 50 2.66 -14.14 -16.53
N PRO A 51 3.23 -14.45 -17.71
CA PRO A 51 2.61 -14.06 -18.97
C PRO A 51 1.15 -14.54 -19.01
N GLY A 52 0.23 -13.63 -19.33
CA GLY A 52 -1.20 -13.91 -19.42
C GLY A 52 -1.98 -13.82 -18.09
N ASP A 53 -1.35 -13.46 -16.97
CA ASP A 53 -2.09 -13.12 -15.75
C ASP A 53 -3.03 -11.93 -16.01
N ARG A 54 -4.27 -12.04 -15.52
CA ARG A 54 -5.22 -10.92 -15.41
C ARG A 54 -4.88 -10.12 -14.16
N ILE A 55 -4.39 -8.90 -14.36
CA ILE A 55 -3.87 -8.04 -13.29
C ILE A 55 -4.85 -6.91 -13.00
N LEU A 56 -5.22 -6.73 -11.74
CA LEU A 56 -5.96 -5.56 -11.25
C LEU A 56 -5.02 -4.60 -10.51
N VAL A 57 -4.91 -3.35 -10.93
CA VAL A 57 -4.15 -2.30 -10.24
C VAL A 57 -5.13 -1.37 -9.51
N LEU A 58 -5.05 -1.36 -8.18
CA LEU A 58 -5.89 -0.53 -7.31
C LEU A 58 -5.29 0.87 -7.15
N GLY A 59 -6.14 1.89 -7.18
CA GLY A 59 -5.75 3.29 -6.99
C GLY A 59 -4.58 3.69 -7.89
N CYS A 60 -4.72 3.43 -9.20
CA CYS A 60 -3.62 3.54 -10.15
C CYS A 60 -3.07 4.96 -10.26
N GLY A 61 -3.89 5.99 -9.97
CA GLY A 61 -3.56 7.37 -10.20
C GLY A 61 -3.01 7.60 -11.62
N ASN A 62 -2.09 8.55 -11.73
CA ASN A 62 -1.29 8.77 -12.93
C ASN A 62 0.08 8.05 -12.87
N SER A 63 0.17 6.89 -12.22
CA SER A 63 1.41 6.09 -12.23
C SER A 63 1.63 5.45 -13.60
N ALA A 64 2.88 5.31 -14.02
CA ALA A 64 3.25 4.58 -15.23
C ALA A 64 3.17 3.06 -15.04
N LEU A 65 3.02 2.55 -13.81
CA LEU A 65 3.08 1.12 -13.45
C LEU A 65 2.31 0.21 -14.42
N SER A 66 1.05 0.55 -14.73
CA SER A 66 0.22 -0.29 -15.62
C SER A 66 0.76 -0.34 -17.04
N HIS A 67 1.28 0.78 -17.55
CA HIS A 67 1.92 0.84 -18.85
C HIS A 67 3.27 0.12 -18.83
N ASP A 68 4.08 0.32 -17.80
CA ASP A 68 5.37 -0.36 -17.65
C ASP A 68 5.20 -1.90 -17.61
N LEU A 69 4.15 -2.40 -16.94
CA LEU A 69 3.79 -3.82 -16.98
C LEU A 69 3.40 -4.28 -18.39
N HIS A 70 2.65 -3.48 -19.13
CA HIS A 70 2.30 -3.78 -20.52
C HIS A 70 3.53 -3.84 -21.43
N GLU A 71 4.49 -2.93 -21.27
CA GLU A 71 5.75 -2.94 -22.04
C GLU A 71 6.60 -4.18 -21.75
N LEU A 72 6.43 -4.79 -20.57
CA LEU A 72 7.05 -6.07 -20.21
C LEU A 72 6.26 -7.31 -20.70
N GLY A 73 5.14 -7.11 -21.39
CA GLY A 73 4.31 -8.17 -21.97
C GLY A 73 3.12 -8.61 -21.14
N TYR A 74 2.87 -8.00 -19.97
CA TYR A 74 1.64 -8.22 -19.18
C TYR A 74 0.51 -7.37 -19.76
N THR A 75 -0.24 -7.94 -20.70
CA THR A 75 -1.18 -7.19 -21.53
C THR A 75 -2.63 -7.18 -21.03
N ASP A 76 -3.01 -8.03 -20.08
CA ASP A 76 -4.35 -8.02 -19.47
C ASP A 76 -4.31 -7.29 -18.12
N VAL A 77 -4.28 -5.96 -18.17
CA VAL A 77 -4.15 -5.10 -16.99
C VAL A 77 -5.35 -4.18 -16.89
N THR A 78 -6.13 -4.33 -15.82
CA THR A 78 -7.22 -3.43 -15.46
C THR A 78 -6.80 -2.53 -14.32
N SER A 79 -6.87 -1.22 -14.53
CA SER A 79 -6.46 -0.20 -13.57
C SER A 79 -7.64 0.62 -13.11
N ILE A 80 -7.79 0.79 -11.80
CA ILE A 80 -8.91 1.53 -11.22
C ILE A 80 -8.48 2.68 -10.34
N ASP A 81 -9.29 3.72 -10.34
CA ASP A 81 -9.15 4.88 -9.47
C ASP A 81 -10.54 5.51 -9.24
N PHE A 82 -10.79 6.03 -8.04
CA PHE A 82 -12.04 6.70 -7.70
C PHE A 82 -12.23 8.07 -8.40
N SER A 83 -11.18 8.61 -9.05
CA SER A 83 -11.21 9.89 -9.77
C SER A 83 -11.59 9.71 -11.25
N PRO A 84 -12.74 10.24 -11.70
CA PRO A 84 -13.09 10.26 -13.13
C PRO A 84 -12.11 11.04 -13.99
N ALA A 85 -11.54 12.12 -13.46
CA ALA A 85 -10.56 12.94 -14.18
C ALA A 85 -9.26 12.16 -14.43
N CYS A 86 -8.78 11.41 -13.42
CA CYS A 86 -7.63 10.53 -13.56
C CYS A 86 -7.86 9.48 -14.65
N ILE A 87 -8.95 8.71 -14.53
CA ILE A 87 -9.25 7.61 -15.46
C ILE A 87 -9.44 8.11 -16.88
N ALA A 88 -10.11 9.25 -17.08
CA ALA A 88 -10.24 9.85 -18.42
C ALA A 88 -8.87 10.20 -19.02
N ALA A 89 -7.99 10.80 -18.22
CA ALA A 89 -6.63 11.17 -18.65
C ALA A 89 -5.78 9.94 -18.99
N MET A 90 -5.81 8.89 -18.16
CA MET A 90 -5.06 7.66 -18.37
C MET A 90 -5.56 6.88 -19.59
N ARG A 91 -6.89 6.79 -19.79
CA ARG A 91 -7.49 6.20 -21.00
C ARG A 91 -7.03 6.91 -22.26
N ALA A 92 -7.05 8.25 -22.27
CA ALA A 92 -6.63 9.03 -23.42
C ALA A 92 -5.15 8.85 -23.74
N ARG A 93 -4.29 8.88 -22.70
CA ARG A 93 -2.83 8.71 -22.86
C ARG A 93 -2.46 7.34 -23.43
N TYR A 94 -3.07 6.28 -22.91
CA TYR A 94 -2.72 4.90 -23.24
C TYR A 94 -3.72 4.24 -24.20
N ALA A 95 -4.49 5.02 -24.96
CA ALA A 95 -5.45 4.49 -25.94
C ALA A 95 -4.81 3.62 -27.04
N HIS A 96 -3.50 3.74 -27.22
CA HIS A 96 -2.71 2.98 -28.19
C HIS A 96 -2.18 1.64 -27.64
N CYS A 97 -2.36 1.35 -26.35
CA CYS A 97 -1.91 0.12 -25.70
C CYS A 97 -3.10 -0.87 -25.54
N PRO A 98 -3.27 -1.85 -26.44
CA PRO A 98 -4.36 -2.81 -26.32
C PRO A 98 -4.23 -3.64 -25.03
N GLY A 99 -5.37 -3.98 -24.43
CA GLY A 99 -5.43 -4.77 -23.20
C GLY A 99 -5.26 -3.96 -21.90
N LEU A 100 -4.79 -2.71 -21.97
CA LEU A 100 -4.91 -1.78 -20.84
C LEU A 100 -6.33 -1.28 -20.68
N CYS A 101 -7.00 -1.78 -19.64
CA CYS A 101 -8.32 -1.35 -19.23
C CYS A 101 -8.23 -0.35 -18.08
N TRP A 102 -9.07 0.68 -18.10
CA TRP A 102 -9.11 1.69 -17.04
C TRP A 102 -10.54 1.90 -16.61
N ALA A 103 -10.85 1.98 -15.32
CA ALA A 103 -12.22 2.18 -14.84
C ALA A 103 -12.30 3.05 -13.58
N VAL A 104 -13.35 3.88 -13.50
CA VAL A 104 -13.64 4.63 -12.28
C VAL A 104 -14.26 3.67 -11.28
N MET A 105 -13.62 3.48 -10.14
CA MET A 105 -14.10 2.53 -9.13
C MET A 105 -13.56 2.85 -7.74
N ASP A 106 -14.36 2.56 -6.73
CA ASP A 106 -13.95 2.62 -5.32
C ASP A 106 -13.37 1.25 -4.91
N ILE A 107 -12.14 1.25 -4.40
CA ILE A 107 -11.45 0.02 -3.97
C ILE A 107 -12.16 -0.70 -2.81
N ARG A 108 -13.09 -0.04 -2.12
CA ARG A 108 -13.90 -0.61 -1.04
C ARG A 108 -15.10 -1.42 -1.55
N ALA A 109 -15.40 -1.34 -2.85
CA ALA A 109 -16.53 -2.01 -3.50
C ALA A 109 -16.19 -2.27 -4.97
N LEU A 110 -15.50 -3.37 -5.23
CA LEU A 110 -15.04 -3.77 -6.55
C LEU A 110 -16.18 -4.38 -7.36
N ALA A 111 -16.60 -3.72 -8.43
CA ALA A 111 -17.66 -4.19 -9.32
C ALA A 111 -17.17 -5.28 -10.31
N PHE A 112 -16.43 -6.26 -9.81
CA PHE A 112 -15.94 -7.42 -10.54
C PHE A 112 -16.50 -8.71 -9.93
N PRO A 113 -16.70 -9.77 -10.73
CA PRO A 113 -17.05 -11.08 -10.21
C PRO A 113 -15.99 -11.64 -9.25
N ASP A 114 -16.39 -12.59 -8.43
CA ASP A 114 -15.47 -13.38 -7.62
C ASP A 114 -14.49 -14.12 -8.53
N ALA A 115 -13.25 -14.29 -8.06
CA ALA A 115 -12.19 -15.01 -8.79
C ALA A 115 -11.89 -14.48 -10.21
N ALA A 116 -12.14 -13.19 -10.47
CA ALA A 116 -11.92 -12.54 -11.76
C ALA A 116 -10.43 -12.31 -12.10
N PHE A 117 -9.56 -12.18 -11.09
CA PHE A 117 -8.15 -11.80 -11.29
C PHE A 117 -7.17 -12.85 -10.77
N ASP A 118 -6.04 -12.94 -11.46
CA ASP A 118 -4.91 -13.78 -11.09
C ASP A 118 -3.98 -13.03 -10.12
N VAL A 119 -3.82 -11.72 -10.35
CA VAL A 119 -3.00 -10.83 -9.52
C VAL A 119 -3.76 -9.54 -9.22
N VAL A 120 -3.68 -9.08 -7.98
CA VAL A 120 -4.07 -7.73 -7.58
C VAL A 120 -2.83 -7.00 -7.09
N LEU A 121 -2.64 -5.76 -7.55
CA LEU A 121 -1.52 -4.89 -7.20
C LEU A 121 -2.05 -3.59 -6.59
N GLU A 122 -1.39 -3.10 -5.55
CA GLU A 122 -1.57 -1.73 -5.09
C GLU A 122 -0.22 -1.14 -4.67
N LYS A 123 -0.01 0.16 -4.92
CA LYS A 123 1.24 0.86 -4.63
C LYS A 123 0.96 2.19 -3.96
N GLY A 124 1.04 2.20 -2.63
CA GLY A 124 0.80 3.37 -1.79
C GLY A 124 -0.67 3.74 -1.66
N THR A 125 -1.59 2.96 -2.23
CA THR A 125 -3.02 3.25 -2.22
C THR A 125 -3.59 3.00 -0.82
N LEU A 126 -3.19 1.90 -0.19
CA LEU A 126 -3.64 1.57 1.16
C LEU A 126 -3.07 2.52 2.23
N ASP A 127 -1.95 3.19 1.96
CA ASP A 127 -1.38 4.21 2.85
C ASP A 127 -2.32 5.40 3.02
N VAL A 128 -3.06 5.74 1.96
CA VAL A 128 -4.06 6.81 1.97
C VAL A 128 -5.19 6.53 2.98
N LEU A 129 -5.48 5.27 3.27
CA LEU A 129 -6.47 4.89 4.29
C LEU A 129 -5.97 5.08 5.73
N MET A 130 -4.70 5.45 5.92
CA MET A 130 -4.08 5.53 7.25
C MET A 130 -3.49 6.92 7.55
N VAL A 131 -3.60 7.88 6.63
CA VAL A 131 -2.95 9.22 6.74
C VAL A 131 -3.48 10.12 7.85
N GLU A 132 -4.63 9.79 8.45
CA GLU A 132 -5.21 10.54 9.58
C GLU A 132 -4.92 9.89 10.93
N GLU A 133 -4.31 8.71 10.95
CA GLU A 133 -3.94 8.04 12.19
C GLU A 133 -2.75 8.76 12.82
N THR A 134 -2.89 9.10 14.10
CA THR A 134 -1.87 9.85 14.85
C THR A 134 -0.92 8.93 15.60
N ASP A 135 -1.39 7.74 15.98
CA ASP A 135 -0.58 6.69 16.60
C ASP A 135 -0.64 5.44 15.70
N PRO A 136 0.47 4.97 15.13
CA PRO A 136 0.48 3.77 14.32
C PRO A 136 0.29 2.48 15.14
N TRP A 137 0.36 2.55 16.47
CA TRP A 137 0.08 1.44 17.39
C TRP A 137 -1.35 1.41 17.90
N ASP A 138 -2.08 2.53 17.83
CA ASP A 138 -3.49 2.65 18.21
C ASP A 138 -4.30 3.25 17.05
N ILE A 139 -4.78 2.37 16.19
CA ILE A 139 -5.44 2.72 14.93
C ILE A 139 -6.94 2.79 15.16
N SER A 140 -7.56 3.85 14.64
CA SER A 140 -9.00 4.07 14.75
C SER A 140 -9.82 2.87 14.22
N PRO A 141 -10.92 2.48 14.88
CA PRO A 141 -11.80 1.42 14.40
C PRO A 141 -12.32 1.66 12.97
N GLN A 142 -12.44 2.93 12.57
CA GLN A 142 -12.86 3.32 11.23
C GLN A 142 -11.79 2.99 10.17
N ALA A 143 -10.51 3.26 10.44
CA ALA A 143 -9.43 2.88 9.53
C ALA A 143 -9.26 1.36 9.46
N VAL A 144 -9.34 0.65 10.59
CA VAL A 144 -9.34 -0.82 10.62
C VAL A 144 -10.48 -1.39 9.76
N THR A 145 -11.70 -0.87 9.93
CA THR A 145 -12.87 -1.29 9.15
C THR A 145 -12.72 -0.98 7.66
N ALA A 146 -12.20 0.20 7.31
CA ALA A 146 -11.98 0.58 5.92
C ALA A 146 -10.94 -0.31 5.24
N MET A 147 -9.80 -0.57 5.90
CA MET A 147 -8.77 -1.49 5.43
C MET A 147 -9.31 -2.91 5.26
N HIS A 148 -10.04 -3.42 6.26
CA HIS A 148 -10.64 -4.74 6.20
C HIS A 148 -11.61 -4.89 5.02
N ARG A 149 -12.45 -3.88 4.74
CA ARG A 149 -13.36 -3.89 3.58
C ARG A 149 -12.62 -3.99 2.25
N VAL A 150 -11.54 -3.24 2.08
CA VAL A 150 -10.74 -3.32 0.84
C VAL A 150 -10.10 -4.70 0.70
N LEU A 151 -9.48 -5.22 1.77
CA LEU A 151 -8.83 -6.52 1.75
C LEU A 151 -9.80 -7.68 1.51
N ALA A 152 -11.03 -7.57 2.03
CA ALA A 152 -12.10 -8.53 1.76
C ALA A 152 -12.46 -8.54 0.26
N GLU A 153 -12.62 -7.37 -0.36
CA GLU A 153 -12.88 -7.26 -1.81
C GLU A 153 -11.71 -7.80 -2.64
N VAL A 154 -10.46 -7.51 -2.25
CA VAL A 154 -9.26 -8.05 -2.90
C VAL A 154 -9.23 -9.57 -2.82
N SER A 155 -9.46 -10.15 -1.64
CA SER A 155 -9.54 -11.60 -1.49
C SER A 155 -10.66 -12.16 -2.36
N ARG A 156 -11.85 -11.56 -2.37
CA ARG A 156 -13.00 -12.02 -3.16
C ARG A 156 -12.71 -12.09 -4.65
N VAL A 157 -12.16 -11.02 -5.24
CA VAL A 157 -11.90 -10.98 -6.69
C VAL A 157 -10.69 -11.80 -7.12
N LEU A 158 -9.80 -12.19 -6.19
CA LEU A 158 -8.71 -13.11 -6.48
C LEU A 158 -9.20 -14.54 -6.65
N ARG A 159 -8.74 -15.21 -7.71
CA ARG A 159 -8.97 -16.65 -7.87
C ARG A 159 -8.23 -17.47 -6.81
N PRO A 160 -8.63 -18.72 -6.55
CA PRO A 160 -7.80 -19.66 -5.80
C PRO A 160 -6.39 -19.75 -6.41
N GLY A 161 -5.36 -19.64 -5.57
CA GLY A 161 -3.96 -19.60 -5.99
C GLY A 161 -3.49 -18.26 -6.57
N GLY A 162 -4.37 -17.24 -6.64
CA GLY A 162 -4.01 -15.89 -7.06
C GLY A 162 -3.20 -15.14 -6.00
N CYS A 163 -2.61 -14.01 -6.40
CA CYS A 163 -1.67 -13.25 -5.58
C CYS A 163 -2.10 -11.80 -5.38
N PHE A 164 -2.12 -11.32 -4.13
CA PHE A 164 -2.18 -9.89 -3.83
C PHE A 164 -0.77 -9.39 -3.51
N ILE A 165 -0.35 -8.30 -4.15
CA ILE A 165 0.94 -7.64 -3.91
C ILE A 165 0.69 -6.19 -3.52
N SER A 166 1.20 -5.81 -2.35
CA SER A 166 1.09 -4.47 -1.78
C SER A 166 2.46 -3.85 -1.59
N ILE A 167 2.63 -2.64 -2.11
CA ILE A 167 3.88 -1.87 -2.04
C ILE A 167 3.64 -0.63 -1.20
N THR A 168 4.41 -0.45 -0.13
CA THR A 168 4.15 0.59 0.88
C THR A 168 5.43 0.97 1.64
N PHE A 169 5.40 2.12 2.33
CA PHE A 169 6.38 2.47 3.37
C PHE A 169 6.13 1.80 4.72
N ALA A 170 4.93 1.22 4.93
CA ALA A 170 4.53 0.71 6.23
C ALA A 170 5.30 -0.56 6.59
N GLN A 171 6.00 -0.51 7.72
CA GLN A 171 6.80 -1.60 8.24
C GLN A 171 5.94 -2.80 8.65
N PRO A 172 6.52 -4.02 8.70
CA PRO A 172 5.77 -5.25 8.98
C PRO A 172 4.96 -5.21 10.26
N HIS A 173 5.48 -4.60 11.32
CA HIS A 173 4.79 -4.51 12.60
C HIS A 173 3.50 -3.66 12.53
N PHE A 174 3.40 -2.70 11.61
CA PHE A 174 2.19 -1.91 11.40
C PHE A 174 1.27 -2.52 10.36
N ARG A 175 1.82 -3.07 9.27
CA ARG A 175 0.99 -3.51 8.15
C ARG A 175 0.52 -4.95 8.24
N LYS A 176 1.36 -5.88 8.72
CA LYS A 176 0.98 -7.29 8.82
C LYS A 176 -0.28 -7.54 9.64
N PRO A 177 -0.56 -6.83 10.76
CA PRO A 177 -1.81 -7.03 11.49
C PRO A 177 -3.06 -6.88 10.61
N HIS A 178 -3.06 -5.95 9.65
CA HIS A 178 -4.19 -5.80 8.72
C HIS A 178 -4.29 -6.94 7.71
N TYR A 179 -3.17 -7.42 7.19
CA TYR A 179 -3.13 -8.45 6.14
C TYR A 179 -3.33 -9.86 6.69
N ALA A 180 -2.89 -10.12 7.92
CA ALA A 180 -2.85 -11.43 8.54
C ALA A 180 -4.18 -11.84 9.19
N GLN A 181 -5.29 -11.68 8.46
CA GLN A 181 -6.62 -12.07 8.93
C GLN A 181 -7.03 -13.40 8.29
N GLU A 182 -7.43 -14.37 9.11
CA GLU A 182 -7.83 -15.71 8.66
C GLU A 182 -8.92 -15.68 7.58
N ALA A 183 -9.86 -14.74 7.70
CA ALA A 183 -10.98 -14.56 6.78
C ALA A 183 -10.57 -14.32 5.31
N PHE A 184 -9.36 -13.82 5.06
CA PHE A 184 -8.89 -13.57 3.70
C PHE A 184 -8.33 -14.82 3.01
N GLY A 185 -8.03 -15.87 3.78
CA GLY A 185 -7.64 -17.18 3.25
C GLY A 185 -6.36 -17.16 2.41
N TRP A 186 -5.36 -16.34 2.78
CA TRP A 186 -4.08 -16.26 2.10
C TRP A 186 -2.89 -16.44 3.05
N SER A 187 -1.75 -16.84 2.48
CA SER A 187 -0.47 -16.71 3.17
C SER A 187 0.00 -15.25 3.17
N LEU A 188 1.04 -14.94 3.94
CA LEU A 188 1.63 -13.62 3.98
C LEU A 188 3.15 -13.73 4.10
N ARG A 189 3.86 -13.04 3.21
CA ARG A 189 5.28 -12.73 3.39
C ARG A 189 5.57 -11.31 2.94
N HIS A 190 6.76 -10.81 3.26
CA HIS A 190 7.21 -9.53 2.76
C HIS A 190 8.68 -9.61 2.39
N VAL A 191 9.09 -8.70 1.52
CA VAL A 191 10.50 -8.45 1.18
C VAL A 191 10.74 -6.94 1.28
N THR A 192 11.98 -6.58 1.61
CA THR A 192 12.41 -5.19 1.64
C THR A 192 12.99 -4.82 0.29
N CYS A 193 12.52 -3.73 -0.30
CA CYS A 193 12.97 -3.19 -1.58
C CYS A 193 13.64 -1.82 -1.36
N GLY A 194 14.78 -1.59 -2.01
CA GLY A 194 15.50 -0.32 -1.97
C GLY A 194 16.94 -0.41 -2.44
N ASP A 195 17.57 0.74 -2.64
CA ASP A 195 18.95 0.85 -3.12
C ASP A 195 19.89 0.34 -2.01
N GLY A 196 20.40 -0.87 -2.20
CA GLY A 196 20.99 -1.73 -1.17
C GLY A 196 22.28 -1.26 -0.50
N ASP A 197 22.67 0.02 -0.54
CA ASP A 197 23.99 0.44 -0.06
C ASP A 197 24.12 1.84 0.59
N THR A 198 23.06 2.61 0.82
CA THR A 198 23.23 3.97 1.37
C THR A 198 22.15 4.44 2.34
N GLY A 199 21.88 3.71 3.43
CA GLY A 199 21.08 4.24 4.56
C GLY A 199 19.73 4.87 4.20
N ALA A 200 19.17 4.52 3.03
CA ALA A 200 18.05 5.19 2.40
C ALA A 200 16.76 4.39 2.60
N PHE A 201 15.63 5.10 2.60
CA PHE A 201 14.28 4.62 2.87
C PHE A 201 13.99 3.22 2.31
N HIS A 202 13.60 2.31 3.21
CA HIS A 202 13.15 0.97 2.90
C HIS A 202 11.67 0.99 2.46
N TYR A 203 11.39 0.34 1.35
CA TYR A 203 10.03 0.03 0.92
C TYR A 203 9.74 -1.43 1.24
N PHE A 204 8.48 -1.74 1.52
CA PHE A 204 8.05 -3.08 1.82
C PHE A 204 7.10 -3.56 0.74
N LEU A 205 7.40 -4.74 0.21
CA LEU A 205 6.57 -5.43 -0.77
C LEU A 205 6.00 -6.67 -0.10
N TYR A 206 4.70 -6.63 0.21
CA TYR A 206 3.96 -7.72 0.83
C TYR A 206 3.32 -8.58 -0.25
N ILE A 207 3.45 -9.89 -0.11
CA ILE A 207 2.98 -10.89 -1.08
C ILE A 207 2.07 -11.86 -0.34
N MET A 208 0.82 -11.93 -0.78
CA MET A 208 -0.22 -12.76 -0.18
C MET A 208 -0.80 -13.71 -1.22
N ARG A 209 -0.70 -15.03 -0.97
CA ARG A 209 -1.17 -16.05 -1.93
C ARG A 209 -2.42 -16.75 -1.42
N LYS A 210 -3.52 -16.61 -2.15
CA LYS A 210 -4.83 -17.16 -1.77
C LYS A 210 -4.81 -18.69 -1.81
N GLY A 211 -5.32 -19.32 -0.76
CA GLY A 211 -5.35 -20.77 -0.56
C GLY A 211 -4.10 -21.36 0.09
N GLN A 212 -3.09 -20.55 0.40
CA GLN A 212 -1.93 -20.98 1.20
C GLN A 212 -2.12 -20.64 2.69
N PRO A 213 -1.57 -21.44 3.62
CA PRO A 213 -1.73 -21.19 5.04
C PRO A 213 -0.96 -19.94 5.49
N LEU A 214 -1.57 -19.22 6.43
CA LEU A 214 -0.93 -18.11 7.13
C LEU A 214 -0.01 -18.66 8.24
N ASP A 215 1.16 -18.04 8.45
CA ASP A 215 2.05 -18.43 9.54
C ASP A 215 1.37 -18.14 10.89
N PRO A 216 1.44 -19.05 11.89
CA PRO A 216 0.80 -18.83 13.20
C PRO A 216 1.24 -17.55 13.91
N ARG A 217 2.47 -17.07 13.69
CA ARG A 217 2.98 -15.81 14.26
C ARG A 217 2.32 -14.59 13.63
N ASP A 218 2.08 -14.66 12.31
CA ASP A 218 1.36 -13.61 11.58
C ASP A 218 -0.13 -13.62 11.94
N LEU A 219 -0.75 -14.80 12.08
CA LEU A 219 -2.12 -14.91 12.56
C LEU A 219 -2.29 -14.27 13.96
N ALA A 220 -1.34 -14.53 14.88
CA ALA A 220 -1.35 -13.91 16.20
C ALA A 220 -1.23 -12.37 16.14
N LEU A 221 -0.47 -11.82 15.18
CA LEU A 221 -0.42 -10.38 14.91
C LEU A 221 -1.79 -9.85 14.45
N GLY A 222 -2.46 -10.55 13.54
CA GLY A 222 -3.78 -10.17 13.05
C GLY A 222 -4.86 -10.17 14.13
N CYS A 223 -4.85 -11.16 15.02
CA CYS A 223 -5.79 -11.24 16.14
C CYS A 223 -5.64 -10.07 17.12
N ARG A 224 -4.41 -9.57 17.34
CA ARG A 224 -4.15 -8.43 18.23
C ARG A 224 -4.74 -7.12 17.73
N LEU A 225 -4.94 -6.96 16.41
CA LEU A 225 -5.53 -5.74 15.84
C LEU A 225 -6.93 -5.44 16.39
N HIS A 226 -7.67 -6.47 16.82
CA HIS A 226 -9.03 -6.34 17.35
C HIS A 226 -9.06 -6.36 18.88
N GLN A 227 -7.91 -6.42 19.55
CA GLN A 227 -7.81 -6.41 21.01
C GLN A 227 -7.64 -4.97 21.52
N PRO A 228 -8.22 -4.64 22.69
CA PRO A 228 -7.92 -3.36 23.33
C PRO A 228 -6.44 -3.26 23.68
N PRO A 229 -5.86 -2.05 23.68
CA PRO A 229 -4.46 -1.87 24.06
C PRO A 229 -4.22 -2.41 25.47
N PRO A 230 -3.03 -2.99 25.74
CA PRO A 230 -2.69 -3.42 27.08
C PRO A 230 -2.73 -2.23 28.04
N PRO A 231 -3.10 -2.44 29.31
CA PRO A 231 -3.05 -1.37 30.31
C PRO A 231 -1.63 -0.78 30.37
N PRO A 232 -1.49 0.53 30.65
CA PRO A 232 -0.17 1.15 30.77
C PRO A 232 0.66 0.40 31.81
N ALA A 233 1.93 0.16 31.49
CA ALA A 233 2.85 -0.44 32.44
C ALA A 233 2.87 0.41 33.73
N PRO A 234 2.93 -0.21 34.92
CA PRO A 234 3.12 0.53 36.14
C PRO A 234 4.40 1.37 36.03
N PRO A 235 4.42 2.59 36.59
CA PRO A 235 5.62 3.42 36.54
C PRO A 235 6.81 2.63 37.10
N PRO A 236 8.01 2.77 36.50
CA PRO A 236 9.19 2.15 37.04
C PRO A 236 9.34 2.57 38.50
N ALA A 237 9.77 1.62 39.35
CA ALA A 237 10.10 1.94 40.74
C ALA A 237 11.10 3.11 40.73
N PRO A 238 10.97 4.10 41.64
CA PRO A 238 11.91 5.20 41.71
C PRO A 238 13.32 4.62 41.78
N ALA A 239 14.18 5.09 40.87
CA ALA A 239 15.59 4.73 40.92
C ALA A 239 16.13 5.10 42.31
N PRO A 240 17.00 4.29 42.93
CA PRO A 240 17.76 4.75 44.08
C PRO A 240 18.49 6.05 43.68
N PRO A 241 18.66 7.02 44.59
CA PRO A 241 19.37 8.25 44.28
C PRO A 241 20.77 7.90 43.78
N ASP A 242 21.05 8.21 42.52
CA ASP A 242 22.37 8.10 41.89
C ASP A 242 23.11 9.41 42.14
N ASP A 243 24.25 9.35 42.82
CA ASP A 243 25.08 10.51 43.20
C ASP A 243 25.94 11.06 42.03
N ASP A 244 25.62 10.75 40.78
CA ASP A 244 26.50 10.98 39.60
C ASP A 244 25.79 11.63 38.38
N GLU A 245 24.86 12.58 38.60
CA GLU A 245 24.38 13.46 37.52
C GLU A 245 25.32 14.67 37.30
N ASP A 246 26.47 14.45 36.64
CA ASP A 246 27.33 15.57 36.22
C ASP A 246 27.97 15.40 34.82
N TYR A 247 27.36 14.60 33.93
CA TYR A 247 27.89 14.35 32.58
C TYR A 247 27.31 15.26 31.48
N LEU A 248 26.29 16.09 31.76
CA LEU A 248 25.67 16.99 30.77
C LEU A 248 26.18 18.43 30.78
N LEU A 249 27.05 18.81 31.72
CA LEU A 249 27.62 20.17 31.81
C LEU A 249 29.02 20.30 31.18
N ALA A 250 29.59 19.23 30.64
CA ALA A 250 30.98 19.22 30.14
C ALA A 250 31.13 19.38 28.60
N ILE A 251 30.15 19.97 27.90
CA ILE A 251 30.33 20.36 26.50
C ILE A 251 30.53 21.88 26.42
N GLN A 252 31.79 22.30 26.29
CA GLN A 252 32.14 23.67 25.91
C GLN A 252 32.03 23.82 24.39
N LEU A 253 31.33 24.88 23.93
CA LEU A 253 31.29 25.33 22.53
C LEU A 253 32.62 25.93 22.09
#